data_AF-A0A1V5PBZ1-F1
#
_entry.id   AF-A0A1V5PBZ1-F1
#
_cell.length_a   1.000
_cell.length_b   1.000
_cell.length_c   1.000
_cell.angle_alpha   90.00
_cell.angle_beta   90.00
_cell.angle_gamma   90.00
#
_symmetry.space_group_name_H-M   'P 1'
#
loop_
_entity.id
_entity.type
_entity.pdbx_description
1 polymer ?
#
loop_
_entity_poly.entity_id
_entity_poly.type
_entity_poly.pdbx_seq_one_letter_code
_entity_poly.pdbx_strand_id
1 'polypeptide(L)'
;MPDIDWRNFIHSDSGILLGKPVVKGTRLSVEFILGLFAKGWTEEQIIENYPALTKESLRAVFIFVMECMKEEHIYELPVEVA
;
A
#
# COMPACT_ATOMS: atom_id res chain seq x y z
N MET A 1 -1.65 0.71 -19.38
CA MET A 1 -1.07 -0.30 -18.46
C MET A 1 -2.23 -1.19 -18.04
N PRO A 2 -2.09 -2.52 -17.94
CA PRO A 2 -3.22 -3.33 -17.52
C PRO A 2 -3.57 -2.91 -16.10
N ASP A 3 -4.86 -2.65 -15.87
CA ASP A 3 -5.39 -2.36 -14.55
C ASP A 3 -5.23 -3.63 -13.70
N ILE A 4 -4.23 -3.62 -12.80
CA ILE A 4 -4.17 -4.61 -11.72
C ILE A 4 -5.36 -4.30 -10.82
N ASP A 5 -6.22 -5.29 -10.62
CA ASP A 5 -7.25 -5.21 -9.59
C ASP A 5 -6.59 -5.50 -8.23
N TRP A 6 -6.41 -4.43 -7.44
CA TRP A 6 -5.78 -4.51 -6.12
C TRP A 6 -6.54 -5.41 -5.16
N ARG A 7 -7.84 -5.65 -5.38
CA ARG A 7 -8.70 -6.53 -4.55
C ARG A 7 -8.23 -7.99 -4.59
N ASN A 8 -7.41 -8.36 -5.58
CA ASN A 8 -6.76 -9.66 -5.62
C ASN A 8 -5.60 -9.79 -4.63
N PHE A 9 -5.01 -8.68 -4.18
CA PHE A 9 -3.79 -8.66 -3.37
C PHE A 9 -4.00 -8.09 -1.96
N ILE A 10 -4.95 -7.18 -1.76
CA ILE A 10 -5.22 -6.56 -0.46
C ILE A 10 -6.55 -7.09 0.09
N HIS A 11 -6.60 -7.35 1.39
CA HIS A 11 -7.84 -7.65 2.09
C HIS A 11 -7.85 -7.02 3.47
N SER A 12 -9.04 -6.93 4.06
CA SER A 12 -9.25 -6.53 5.45
C SER A 12 -10.08 -7.62 6.12
N ASP A 13 -9.65 -8.05 7.29
CA ASP A 13 -10.35 -9.02 8.14
C ASP A 13 -10.21 -8.57 9.59
N SER A 14 -11.33 -8.44 10.31
CA SER A 14 -11.34 -8.09 11.74
C SER A 14 -10.46 -8.98 12.61
N GLY A 15 -10.25 -10.25 12.23
CA GLY A 15 -9.36 -11.20 12.90
C GLY A 15 -7.87 -10.97 12.62
N ILE A 16 -7.52 -10.10 11.68
CA ILE A 16 -6.14 -9.80 11.26
C ILE A 16 -5.87 -8.31 11.47
N LEU A 17 -4.92 -8.00 12.35
CA LEU A 17 -4.52 -6.61 12.66
C LEU A 17 -5.72 -5.67 12.92
N LEU A 18 -6.77 -6.19 13.58
CA LEU A 18 -7.99 -5.43 13.90
C LEU A 18 -8.69 -4.85 12.66
N GLY A 19 -8.63 -5.52 11.51
CA GLY A 19 -9.26 -5.05 10.27
C GLY A 19 -8.42 -4.07 9.46
N LYS A 20 -7.16 -3.82 9.81
CA LYS A 20 -6.27 -3.03 8.95
C LYS A 20 -6.11 -3.70 7.58
N PRO A 21 -6.09 -2.93 6.47
CA PRO A 21 -5.77 -3.47 5.15
C PRO A 21 -4.38 -4.11 5.13
N VAL A 22 -4.32 -5.38 4.70
CA VAL A 22 -3.08 -6.18 4.64
C VAL A 22 -2.91 -6.82 3.27
N VAL A 23 -1.66 -7.11 2.90
CA VAL A 23 -1.36 -7.93 1.72
C VAL A 23 -1.73 -9.39 2.02
N LYS A 24 -2.55 -10.00 1.17
CA LYS A 24 -3.01 -11.38 1.29
C LYS A 24 -1.85 -12.35 1.42
N GLY A 25 -2.03 -13.36 2.28
CA GLY A 25 -0.98 -14.34 2.59
C GLY A 25 0.13 -13.80 3.50
N THR A 26 0.01 -12.56 3.98
CA THR A 26 0.96 -11.95 4.91
C THR A 26 0.24 -11.35 6.12
N ARG A 27 1.01 -10.90 7.11
CA ARG A 27 0.53 -10.03 8.20
C ARG A 27 1.10 -8.61 8.08
N LEU A 28 1.41 -8.18 6.84
CA LEU A 28 2.00 -6.88 6.56
C LEU A 28 0.89 -5.92 6.13
N SER A 29 0.69 -4.85 6.90
CA SER A 29 -0.30 -3.82 6.57
C SER A 29 0.16 -2.95 5.41
N VAL A 30 -0.81 -2.38 4.68
CA VAL A 30 -0.59 -1.34 3.67
C VAL A 30 0.22 -0.18 4.27
N GLU A 31 -0.16 0.28 5.46
CA GLU A 31 0.53 1.32 6.23
C GLU A 31 2.01 0.99 6.48
N PHE A 32 2.31 -0.25 6.88
CA PHE A 32 3.68 -0.68 7.13
C PHE A 32 4.53 -0.62 5.87
N ILE A 33 3.99 -1.12 4.74
CA ILE A 33 4.69 -1.13 3.45
C ILE A 33 4.96 0.30 2.96
N LEU A 34 3.96 1.19 3.02
CA LEU A 34 4.15 2.61 2.72
C LEU A 34 5.20 3.26 3.64
N GLY A 35 5.23 2.86 4.92
CA GLY A 35 6.24 3.29 5.87
C GLY A 35 7.67 2.89 5.50
N LEU A 36 7.86 1.74 4.83
CA LEU A 36 9.17 1.34 4.29
C LEU A 36 9.57 2.24 3.12
N PHE A 37 8.66 2.46 2.16
CA PHE A 37 8.89 3.38 1.05
C PHE A 37 9.18 4.81 1.53
N ALA A 38 8.46 5.30 2.54
CA ALA A 38 8.68 6.61 3.14
C ALA A 38 10.07 6.73 3.80
N LYS A 39 10.67 5.62 4.25
CA LYS A 39 12.04 5.55 4.75
C LYS A 39 13.10 5.39 3.65
N GLY A 40 12.69 5.42 2.38
CA GLY A 40 13.59 5.32 1.23
C GLY A 40 13.94 3.90 0.81
N TRP A 41 13.19 2.89 1.28
CA TRP A 41 13.42 1.51 0.84
C TRP A 41 13.01 1.32 -0.63
N THR A 42 13.82 0.57 -1.38
CA THR A 42 13.47 0.17 -2.75
C THR A 42 12.54 -1.04 -2.76
N GLU A 43 11.84 -1.24 -3.89
CA GLU A 43 11.02 -2.43 -4.12
C GLU A 43 11.82 -3.72 -3.94
N GLU A 44 13.06 -3.75 -4.45
CA GLU A 44 13.97 -4.90 -4.33
C GLU A 44 14.30 -5.19 -2.86
N GLN A 45 14.63 -4.17 -2.07
CA GLN A 45 14.92 -4.33 -0.64
C GLN A 45 13.72 -4.87 0.12
N ILE A 46 12.52 -4.39 -0.20
CA ILE A 46 11.28 -4.85 0.44
C ILE A 46 11.04 -6.33 0.10
N ILE A 47 11.15 -6.72 -1.17
CA ILE A 47 10.96 -8.12 -1.59
C ILE A 47 12.03 -9.04 -1.00
N GLU A 48 13.28 -8.60 -0.92
CA GLU A 48 14.38 -9.36 -0.32
C GLU A 48 14.13 -9.63 1.17
N ASN A 49 13.66 -8.63 1.91
CA ASN A 49 13.39 -8.74 3.35
C ASN A 49 12.03 -9.40 3.66
N TYR A 50 11.08 -9.34 2.72
CA TYR A 50 9.75 -9.92 2.83
C TYR A 50 9.39 -10.74 1.59
N PRO A 51 9.95 -11.98 1.44
CA PRO A 51 9.84 -12.78 0.21
C PRO A 51 8.42 -13.21 -0.17
N ALA A 52 7.45 -13.06 0.74
CA ALA A 52 6.04 -13.29 0.45
C ALA A 52 5.40 -12.17 -0.39
N LEU A 53 6.08 -11.02 -0.53
CA LEU A 53 5.64 -9.91 -1.36
C LEU A 53 6.14 -10.11 -2.79
N THR A 54 5.29 -9.76 -3.74
CA THR A 54 5.64 -9.67 -5.17
C THR A 54 5.55 -8.23 -5.66
N LYS A 55 6.15 -7.97 -6.83
CA LYS A 55 6.06 -6.66 -7.49
C LYS A 55 4.60 -6.23 -7.72
N GLU A 56 3.76 -7.18 -8.10
CA GLU A 56 2.32 -6.98 -8.29
C GLU A 56 1.61 -6.61 -6.97
N SER A 57 1.97 -7.27 -5.87
CA SER A 57 1.41 -6.96 -4.56
C SER A 57 1.79 -5.55 -4.09
N LEU A 58 3.04 -5.12 -4.31
CA LEU A 58 3.51 -3.78 -4.00
C LEU A 58 2.82 -2.73 -4.88
N ARG A 59 2.62 -3.03 -6.15
CA ARG A 59 1.83 -2.17 -7.04
C ARG A 59 0.38 -2.06 -6.58
N ALA A 60 -0.23 -3.16 -6.15
CA ALA A 60 -1.60 -3.17 -5.63
C ALA A 60 -1.75 -2.31 -4.36
N VAL A 61 -0.73 -2.26 -3.49
CA VAL A 61 -0.69 -1.33 -2.33
C VAL A 61 -0.89 0.11 -2.78
N PHE A 62 -0.16 0.58 -3.80
CA PHE A 62 -0.29 1.95 -4.30
C PHE A 62 -1.63 2.20 -5.00
N ILE A 63 -2.14 1.24 -5.77
CA ILE A 63 -3.45 1.37 -6.43
C ILE A 63 -4.57 1.47 -5.39
N PHE A 64 -4.56 0.61 -4.36
CA PHE A 64 -5.51 0.67 -3.25
C PHE A 64 -5.54 2.06 -2.60
N VAL A 65 -4.37 2.61 -2.25
CA VAL A 65 -4.26 3.92 -1.60
C VAL A 65 -4.75 5.04 -2.53
N MET A 66 -4.38 4.98 -3.81
CA MET A 66 -4.83 5.95 -4.81
C MET A 66 -6.34 5.93 -5.01
N GLU A 67 -6.97 4.76 -4.99
CA GLU A 67 -8.45 4.64 -4.99
C GLU A 67 -9.06 5.21 -3.70
N CYS A 68 -8.52 4.90 -2.52
CA CYS A 68 -8.98 5.50 -1.26
C CYS A 68 -8.91 7.03 -1.27
N MET A 69 -7.84 7.60 -1.85
CA MET A 69 -7.69 9.05 -1.96
C MET A 69 -8.63 9.68 -3.00
N LYS A 70 -9.01 8.94 -4.05
CA LYS A 70 -10.00 9.42 -5.02
C LYS A 70 -11.40 9.56 -4.43
N GLU A 71 -11.73 8.70 -3.47
CA GLU A 71 -13.04 8.69 -2.82
C GLU A 71 -13.19 9.85 -1.80
N GLU A 72 -12.10 10.51 -1.36
CA GLU A 72 -12.16 11.48 -0.27
C GLU A 72 -11.18 12.68 -0.38
N HIS A 73 -11.81 13.88 -0.46
CA HIS A 73 -11.34 15.23 -0.10
C HIS A 73 -10.34 15.97 -1.02
N ILE A 74 -10.73 17.20 -1.40
CA ILE A 74 -9.80 18.22 -1.93
C ILE A 74 -8.94 18.71 -0.77
N TYR A 75 -7.65 18.46 -0.83
CA TYR A 75 -6.68 18.98 0.14
C TYR A 75 -6.18 20.35 -0.34
N GLU A 76 -6.59 21.43 0.33
CA GLU A 76 -5.92 22.73 0.18
C GLU A 76 -4.55 22.63 0.84
N LEU A 77 -3.53 22.31 0.03
CA LEU A 77 -2.16 22.30 0.50
C LEU A 77 -1.69 23.75 0.65
N PRO A 78 -1.06 24.13 1.78
CA PRO A 78 -0.45 25.44 1.91
C PRO A 78 0.64 25.56 0.82
N VAL A 79 0.51 26.59 -0.03
CA VAL A 79 1.57 26.95 -0.95
C VAL A 79 2.67 27.62 -0.12
N GLU A 80 3.77 26.91 0.14
CA GLU A 80 4.98 27.58 0.60
C GLU A 80 5.46 28.50 -0.53
N VAL A 81 5.22 29.80 -0.35
CA VAL A 81 5.87 30.85 -1.14
C VAL A 81 7.34 30.89 -0.71
N ALA A 82 8.21 30.52 -1.66
CA ALA A 82 9.66 30.59 -1.55
C ALA A 82 10.16 32.02 -1.29
#